data_AF-A0A2J5PRX1-F1
#
_entry.id   AF-A0A2J5PRX1-F1
#
_cell.length_a   1.000
_cell.length_b   1.000
_cell.length_c   1.000
_cell.angle_alpha   90.00
_cell.angle_beta   90.00
_cell.angle_gamma   90.00
#
_symmetry.space_group_name_H-M   'P 1'
#
loop_
_entity.id
_entity.type
_entity.pdbx_description
1 polymer ?
#
loop_
_entity_poly.entity_id
_entity_poly.type
_entity_poly.pdbx_seq_one_letter_code
_entity_poly.pdbx_strand_id
1 'polypeptide(L)'
;MTKLIVPQWPMPEGVAACSSTRAGGVSLSPYDSLNLGAHCGDNLQHVEENRRRMFAAGGLPSYPVWLEQVHGTAVLKLDGGPYESKRADASYCNVPGTVCAV
;
A
#
# COMPACT_ATOMS: atom_id res chain seq x y z
N MET A 1 15.92 -8.21 -4.53
CA MET A 1 14.52 -8.48 -4.93
C MET A 1 13.61 -8.08 -3.78
N THR A 2 12.47 -7.47 -4.09
CA THR A 2 11.40 -7.14 -3.13
C THR A 2 10.82 -8.41 -2.53
N LYS A 3 10.74 -8.49 -1.20
CA LYS A 3 10.16 -9.64 -0.49
C LYS A 3 8.78 -9.26 0.06
N LEU A 4 7.77 -10.02 -0.34
CA LEU A 4 6.39 -9.88 0.12
C LEU A 4 5.99 -11.12 0.94
N ILE A 5 5.11 -10.91 1.91
CA ILE A 5 4.41 -11.94 2.66
C ILE A 5 3.04 -12.15 2.00
N VAL A 6 2.67 -13.40 1.76
CA VAL A 6 1.33 -13.79 1.34
C VAL A 6 0.59 -14.34 2.57
N PRO A 7 -0.56 -13.76 2.97
CA PRO A 7 -1.32 -14.24 4.11
C PRO A 7 -1.74 -15.72 3.95
N GLN A 8 -1.44 -16.54 4.96
CA GLN A 8 -1.79 -17.97 4.98
C GLN A 8 -3.16 -18.16 5.63
N TRP A 9 -4.20 -17.96 4.83
CA TRP A 9 -5.61 -18.07 5.21
C TRP A 9 -6.40 -18.67 4.04
N PRO A 10 -7.64 -19.18 4.23
CA PRO A 10 -8.47 -19.68 3.14
C PRO A 10 -8.96 -18.52 2.26
N MET A 11 -8.06 -17.98 1.44
CA MET A 11 -8.32 -16.84 0.56
C MET A 11 -9.41 -17.21 -0.45
N PRO A 12 -10.53 -16.47 -0.49
CA PRO A 12 -11.57 -16.72 -1.47
C PRO A 12 -11.06 -16.55 -2.91
N GLU A 13 -11.67 -17.27 -3.85
CA GLU A 13 -11.46 -17.03 -5.27
C GLU A 13 -11.85 -15.58 -5.63
N GLY A 14 -11.00 -14.90 -6.42
CA GLY A 14 -11.19 -13.49 -6.78
C GLY A 14 -10.63 -12.47 -5.77
N VAL A 15 -10.04 -12.91 -4.66
CA VAL A 15 -9.30 -12.04 -3.72
C VAL A 15 -7.80 -12.24 -3.91
N ALA A 16 -7.03 -11.14 -3.84
CA ALA A 16 -5.58 -11.17 -3.75
C ALA A 16 -5.12 -10.30 -2.57
N ALA A 17 -4.11 -10.74 -1.83
CA ALA A 17 -3.54 -9.98 -0.72
C ALA A 17 -2.04 -10.25 -0.57
N CYS A 18 -1.30 -9.20 -0.22
CA CYS A 18 0.11 -9.28 0.15
C CYS A 18 0.44 -8.24 1.22
N SER A 19 1.51 -8.47 1.98
CA SER A 19 2.06 -7.51 2.93
C SER A 19 3.55 -7.34 2.64
N SER A 20 4.03 -6.09 2.61
CA SER A 20 5.44 -5.81 2.34
C SER A 20 6.32 -6.14 3.55
N THR A 21 7.61 -6.34 3.28
CA THR A 21 8.66 -6.32 4.32
C THR A 21 9.56 -5.11 4.08
N ARG A 22 10.47 -4.80 5.01
CA ARG A 22 11.46 -3.73 4.79
C ARG A 22 12.50 -4.04 3.70
N ALA A 23 12.52 -5.25 3.14
CA ALA A 23 13.59 -5.73 2.27
C ALA A 23 13.30 -5.50 0.77
N GLY A 24 14.32 -5.06 0.04
CA GLY A 24 14.34 -5.02 -1.43
C GLY A 24 14.02 -3.66 -2.06
N GLY A 25 14.03 -2.58 -1.28
CA GLY A 25 13.88 -1.23 -1.78
C GLY A 25 15.22 -0.52 -2.04
N VAL A 26 15.19 0.80 -2.01
CA VAL A 26 16.33 1.70 -2.30
C VAL A 26 16.60 2.75 -1.23
N SER A 27 15.72 2.87 -0.22
CA SER A 27 15.92 3.82 0.87
C SER A 27 17.19 3.50 1.65
N LEU A 28 17.79 4.55 2.20
CA LEU A 28 18.98 4.48 3.05
C LEU A 28 18.57 4.62 4.52
N SER A 29 19.52 4.37 5.43
CA SER A 29 19.35 4.55 6.87
C SER A 29 18.82 5.96 7.19
N PRO A 30 17.82 6.08 8.08
CA PRO A 30 17.25 5.03 8.93
C PRO A 30 16.13 4.17 8.30
N TYR A 31 15.85 4.34 7.01
CA TYR A 31 14.70 3.76 6.31
C TYR A 31 15.05 2.55 5.43
N ASP A 32 16.22 1.93 5.62
CA ASP A 32 16.67 0.81 4.79
C ASP A 32 15.59 -0.30 4.77
N SER A 33 15.05 -0.76 3.64
CA SER A 33 15.31 -0.41 2.25
C SER A 33 14.03 -0.11 1.48
N LEU A 34 12.91 -0.78 1.78
CA LEU A 34 11.62 -0.65 1.10
C LEU A 34 10.64 0.18 1.94
N ASN A 35 10.98 1.43 2.21
CA ASN A 35 10.05 2.35 2.87
C ASN A 35 8.98 2.86 1.89
N LEU A 36 7.71 2.69 2.25
CA LEU A 36 6.54 3.13 1.46
C LEU A 36 5.88 4.40 2.02
N GLY A 37 6.29 4.82 3.22
CA GLY A 37 5.75 5.98 3.93
C GLY A 37 6.34 7.29 3.41
N ALA A 38 5.49 8.20 2.93
CA ALA A 38 5.90 9.51 2.42
C ALA A 38 5.97 10.61 3.50
N HIS A 39 5.59 10.30 4.74
CA HIS A 39 5.45 11.28 5.84
C HIS A 39 6.35 10.99 7.04
N CYS A 40 7.41 10.19 6.86
CA CYS A 40 8.34 9.81 7.94
C CYS A 40 9.72 10.49 7.84
N GLY A 41 9.96 11.34 6.83
CA GLY A 41 11.23 12.05 6.65
C GLY A 41 12.24 11.37 5.72
N ASP A 42 11.83 10.36 4.95
CA ASP A 42 12.67 9.74 3.90
C ASP A 42 12.69 10.57 2.61
N ASN A 43 13.62 10.25 1.71
CA ASN A 43 13.66 10.81 0.36
C ASN A 43 12.44 10.34 -0.45
N LEU A 44 11.62 11.29 -0.90
CA LEU A 44 10.40 11.01 -1.66
C LEU A 44 10.66 10.24 -2.97
N GLN A 45 11.82 10.42 -3.62
CA GLN A 45 12.19 9.65 -4.81
C GLN A 45 12.46 8.17 -4.48
N HIS A 46 13.05 7.90 -3.31
CA HIS A 46 13.22 6.53 -2.83
C HIS A 46 11.88 5.90 -2.48
N VAL A 47 10.99 6.63 -1.81
CA VAL A 47 9.63 6.17 -1.48
C VAL A 47 8.84 5.82 -2.75
N GLU A 48 8.92 6.67 -3.77
CA GLU A 48 8.24 6.42 -5.06
C GLU A 48 8.79 5.17 -5.76
N GLU A 49 10.11 5.01 -5.82
CA GLU A 49 10.73 3.80 -6.37
C GLU A 49 10.37 2.54 -5.56
N ASN A 50 10.31 2.64 -4.24
CA ASN A 50 9.88 1.53 -3.38
C ASN A 50 8.41 1.16 -3.63
N ARG A 51 7.52 2.14 -3.79
CA ARG A 51 6.11 1.92 -4.16
C ARG A 51 6.00 1.24 -5.52
N ARG A 52 6.76 1.68 -6.52
CA ARG A 52 6.82 1.04 -7.84
C ARG A 52 7.29 -0.41 -7.76
N ARG A 53 8.32 -0.68 -6.96
CA ARG A 53 8.84 -2.05 -6.73
C ARG A 53 7.85 -2.95 -6.01
N MET A 54 7.17 -2.43 -4.99
CA MET A 54 6.14 -3.16 -4.26
C MET A 54 4.96 -3.49 -5.17
N PHE A 55 4.50 -2.51 -5.96
CA PHE A 55 3.44 -2.67 -6.94
C PHE A 55 3.74 -3.79 -7.94
N ALA A 56 4.93 -3.76 -8.54
CA ALA A 56 5.37 -4.78 -9.48
C ALA A 56 5.51 -6.17 -8.84
N ALA A 57 6.07 -6.25 -7.63
CA ALA A 57 6.25 -7.52 -6.92
C ALA A 57 4.93 -8.15 -6.49
N GLY A 58 3.92 -7.33 -6.17
CA GLY A 58 2.59 -7.80 -5.75
C GLY A 58 1.66 -8.14 -6.91
N GLY A 59 2.03 -7.82 -8.16
CA GLY A 59 1.14 -7.99 -9.31
C GLY A 59 -0.16 -7.20 -9.17
N LEU A 60 -0.10 -6.02 -8.54
CA LEU A 60 -1.29 -5.24 -8.23
C LEU A 60 -2.00 -4.76 -9.52
N PRO A 61 -3.34 -4.79 -9.56
CA PRO A 61 -4.10 -4.38 -10.75
C PRO A 61 -4.14 -2.86 -10.96
N SER A 62 -3.93 -2.09 -9.89
CA SER A 62 -3.87 -0.62 -9.90
C SER A 62 -3.01 -0.11 -8.74
N TYR A 63 -2.57 1.15 -8.80
CA TYR A 63 -1.86 1.76 -7.69
C TYR A 63 -2.76 1.80 -6.44
N PRO A 64 -2.22 1.45 -5.24
CA PRO A 64 -2.97 1.55 -4.00
C PRO A 64 -3.52 2.96 -3.74
N VAL A 65 -4.73 3.04 -3.18
CA VAL A 65 -5.26 4.29 -2.66
C VAL A 65 -4.69 4.51 -1.26
N TRP A 66 -3.57 5.23 -1.18
CA TRP A 66 -2.97 5.62 0.11
C TRP A 66 -3.88 6.58 0.87
N LEU A 67 -4.13 6.25 2.14
CA LEU A 67 -4.88 7.09 3.06
C LEU A 67 -3.97 8.14 3.70
N GLU A 68 -4.57 9.24 4.14
CA GLU A 68 -3.98 10.14 5.12
C GLU A 68 -4.34 9.59 6.51
N GLN A 69 -3.51 8.69 7.02
CA GLN A 69 -3.73 8.04 8.32
C GLN A 69 -3.52 9.03 9.45
N VAL A 70 -4.50 9.10 10.35
CA VAL A 70 -4.56 10.08 11.46
C VAL A 70 -4.83 9.40 12.80
N HIS A 71 -4.69 8.09 12.86
CA HIS A 71 -4.94 7.25 14.04
C HIS A 71 -6.37 7.40 14.58
N GLY A 72 -7.33 7.62 13.69
CA GLY A 72 -8.76 7.62 13.96
C GLY A 72 -9.43 6.29 13.60
N THR A 73 -10.74 6.35 13.37
CA THR A 73 -11.58 5.17 13.08
C THR A 73 -12.39 5.33 11.80
N ALA A 74 -12.13 6.38 11.02
CA ALA A 74 -12.83 6.62 9.76
C ALA A 74 -12.44 5.57 8.71
N VAL A 75 -13.45 5.10 7.97
CA VAL A 75 -13.30 4.14 6.87
C VAL A 75 -13.60 4.86 5.56
N LEU A 76 -12.64 4.85 4.62
CA LEU A 76 -12.85 5.36 3.27
C LEU A 76 -13.39 4.25 2.36
N LYS A 77 -14.58 4.44 1.80
CA LYS A 77 -15.08 3.57 0.73
C LYS A 77 -14.40 3.92 -0.59
N LEU A 78 -13.78 2.93 -1.23
CA LEU A 78 -13.14 3.06 -2.53
C LEU A 78 -14.10 2.60 -3.63
N ASP A 79 -14.68 3.54 -4.35
CA ASP A 79 -15.66 3.33 -5.42
C ASP A 79 -15.13 3.73 -6.81
N GLY A 80 -13.85 4.09 -6.91
CA GLY A 80 -13.19 4.47 -8.17
C GLY A 80 -13.37 5.93 -8.57
N GLY A 81 -14.06 6.73 -7.75
CA GLY A 81 -14.22 8.17 -7.97
C GLY A 81 -13.10 9.04 -7.40
N PRO A 82 -13.16 10.36 -7.64
CA PRO A 82 -12.36 11.32 -6.90
C PRO A 82 -12.83 11.37 -5.44
N TYR A 83 -11.89 11.33 -4.50
CA TYR A 83 -12.17 11.42 -3.06
C TYR A 83 -12.01 12.85 -2.57
N GLU A 84 -13.03 13.40 -1.92
CA GLU A 84 -12.98 14.74 -1.30
C GLU A 84 -11.89 14.80 -0.21
N SER A 85 -11.77 13.73 0.57
CA SER A 85 -10.71 13.55 1.55
C SER A 85 -10.28 12.08 1.59
N LYS A 86 -8.99 11.85 1.82
CA LYS A 86 -8.44 10.51 2.10
C LYS A 86 -8.10 10.32 3.57
N ARG A 87 -8.55 11.23 4.45
CA ARG A 87 -8.31 11.19 5.89
C ARG A 87 -9.09 10.06 6.53
N ALA A 88 -8.44 8.91 6.71
CA ALA A 88 -9.01 7.68 7.22
C ALA A 88 -7.90 6.72 7.63
N ASP A 89 -8.26 5.70 8.42
CA ASP A 89 -7.32 4.68 8.91
C ASP A 89 -7.69 3.27 8.43
N ALA A 90 -8.78 3.16 7.67
CA ALA A 90 -9.20 1.94 7.00
C ALA A 90 -9.80 2.28 5.63
N SER A 91 -9.78 1.31 4.73
CA SER A 91 -10.49 1.39 3.46
C SER A 91 -11.34 0.14 3.23
N TYR A 92 -12.45 0.33 2.50
CA TYR A 92 -13.34 -0.75 2.08
C TYR A 92 -13.59 -0.65 0.59
N CYS A 93 -13.66 -1.78 -0.10
CA CYS A 93 -13.91 -1.81 -1.53
C CYS A 93 -14.82 -2.97 -1.93
N ASN A 94 -15.68 -2.71 -2.92
CA ASN A 94 -16.50 -3.70 -3.61
C ASN A 94 -16.37 -3.58 -5.15
N VAL A 95 -15.28 -2.96 -5.63
CA VAL A 95 -14.97 -2.73 -7.05
C VAL A 95 -13.75 -3.57 -7.44
N PRO A 96 -13.87 -4.50 -8.40
CA PRO A 96 -12.73 -5.28 -8.88
C PRO A 96 -11.59 -4.39 -9.38
N GLY A 97 -10.36 -4.76 -9.05
CA GLY A 97 -9.16 -4.06 -9.49
C GLY A 97 -8.77 -2.83 -8.66
N THR A 98 -9.59 -2.40 -7.70
CA THR A 98 -9.23 -1.34 -6.75
C THR A 98 -8.49 -1.93 -5.54
N VAL A 99 -7.36 -1.31 -5.17
CA VAL A 99 -6.47 -1.84 -4.12
C VAL A 99 -6.63 -1.06 -2.82
N CYS A 100 -7.14 -1.73 -1.79
CA CYS A 100 -7.07 -1.26 -0.41
C CYS A 100 -5.64 -1.39 0.13
N ALA A 101 -5.15 -0.35 0.81
CA ALA A 101 -3.89 -0.37 1.55
C ALA A 101 -4.05 0.36 2.88
N VAL A 102 -3.22 -0.05 3.84
CA VAL A 102 -3.04 0.55 5.17
C VAL A 102 -1.56 0.73 5.44
#